data_AF-A0A4Y2TCI1-F1
#
_entry.id   AF-A0A4Y2TCI1-F1
#
_cell.length_a   1.000
_cell.length_b   1.000
_cell.length_c   1.000
_cell.angle_alpha   90.00
_cell.angle_beta   90.00
_cell.angle_gamma   90.00
#
_symmetry.space_group_name_H-M   'P 1'
#
loop_
_entity.id
_entity.type
_entity.pdbx_description
1 polymer ?
#
loop_
_entity_poly.entity_id
_entity_poly.type
_entity_poly.pdbx_seq_one_letter_code
_entity_poly.pdbx_strand_id
1 'polypeptide(L)'
;MDDASSGRSTPSSWEGSQQSISSSLSLNFNTITTPEQKTCSLLVEKDAQWRRLDRELHSHIKDLERLHNTGQGNSPACIQLTMKRRDCQDMIEFLEDELLRIESCPNSQCLVHQTEKQVRSTRSDEANFKTVSPKKAAKIKKT
;
A
#
# COMPACT_ATOMS: atom_id res chain seq x y z
N MET A 1 -17.38 -58.06 -37.82
CA MET A 1 -18.41 -57.12 -38.30
C MET A 1 -18.33 -55.87 -37.44
N ASP A 2 -17.14 -55.23 -37.39
CA ASP A 2 -16.47 -54.45 -38.46
C ASP A 2 -17.10 -53.04 -38.46
N ASP A 3 -16.45 -51.88 -38.41
CA ASP A 3 -15.08 -51.40 -38.65
C ASP A 3 -15.01 -49.98 -38.03
N ALA A 4 -13.94 -49.60 -37.32
CA ALA A 4 -12.93 -48.61 -37.72
C ALA A 4 -13.28 -47.09 -37.75
N SER A 5 -12.53 -46.39 -36.89
CA SER A 5 -11.63 -45.24 -37.18
C SER A 5 -12.12 -43.88 -37.70
N SER A 6 -11.29 -42.91 -37.32
CA SER A 6 -11.08 -41.57 -37.89
C SER A 6 -11.88 -40.46 -37.21
N GLY A 7 -11.29 -39.50 -36.50
CA GLY A 7 -10.01 -38.87 -36.74
C GLY A 7 -10.29 -37.40 -37.08
N ARG A 8 -9.92 -36.48 -36.18
CA ARG A 8 -9.62 -35.09 -36.54
C ARG A 8 -8.78 -34.44 -35.46
N SER A 9 -7.50 -34.71 -35.58
CA SER A 9 -6.40 -33.85 -35.16
C SER A 9 -6.67 -32.42 -35.66
N THR A 10 -6.59 -31.44 -34.77
CA THR A 10 -6.36 -30.05 -35.17
C THR A 10 -4.86 -29.88 -35.49
N PRO A 11 -4.51 -29.36 -36.69
CA PRO A 11 -3.12 -29.16 -37.08
C PRO A 11 -2.53 -27.86 -36.51
N SER A 12 -1.35 -28.00 -35.90
CA SER A 12 -0.09 -27.32 -36.20
C SER A 12 -0.07 -25.82 -36.60
N SER A 13 0.73 -25.09 -35.81
CA SER A 13 1.78 -24.13 -36.20
C SER A 13 1.37 -22.89 -37.01
N TRP A 14 1.42 -21.74 -36.32
CA TRP A 14 1.99 -20.53 -36.90
C TRP A 14 3.24 -20.17 -36.10
N GLU A 15 4.33 -20.60 -36.69
CA GLU A 15 5.69 -20.13 -36.58
C GLU A 15 5.80 -18.59 -36.67
N GLY A 16 6.78 -18.04 -35.95
CA GLY A 16 7.48 -16.84 -36.42
C GLY A 16 6.99 -15.49 -35.90
N SER A 17 7.40 -15.13 -34.69
CA SER A 17 7.88 -13.76 -34.45
C SER A 17 8.98 -13.77 -33.40
N GLN A 18 10.20 -14.05 -33.87
CA GLN A 18 11.40 -13.61 -33.19
C GLN A 18 11.47 -12.08 -33.31
N GLN A 19 10.87 -11.37 -32.36
CA GLN A 19 11.22 -9.98 -32.13
C GLN A 19 12.51 -9.98 -31.33
N SER A 20 13.62 -9.77 -32.03
CA SER A 20 14.89 -9.38 -31.42
C SER A 20 14.69 -8.05 -30.71
N ILE A 21 14.54 -8.10 -29.39
CA ILE A 21 14.73 -6.92 -28.55
C ILE A 21 16.15 -6.99 -27.97
N SER A 22 16.97 -6.13 -28.58
CA SER A 22 18.27 -5.71 -28.14
C SER A 22 18.35 -5.50 -26.64
N SER A 23 19.40 -6.08 -26.06
CA SER A 23 20.09 -5.73 -24.83
C SER A 23 19.64 -4.43 -24.14
N SER A 24 18.95 -4.58 -23.02
CA SER A 24 19.02 -3.62 -21.93
C SER A 24 19.01 -4.36 -20.61
N LEU A 25 20.23 -4.66 -20.14
CA LEU A 25 20.68 -4.77 -18.75
C LEU A 25 19.54 -4.87 -17.71
N SER A 26 18.90 -6.03 -17.64
CA SER A 26 18.15 -6.42 -16.45
C SER A 26 19.10 -7.26 -15.61
N LEU A 27 19.62 -6.67 -14.53
CA LEU A 27 20.40 -7.34 -13.52
C LEU A 27 19.56 -8.51 -12.98
N ASN A 28 19.80 -9.70 -13.54
CA ASN A 28 19.26 -10.96 -13.06
C ASN A 28 19.88 -11.22 -11.68
N PHE A 29 19.23 -10.76 -10.62
CA PHE A 29 19.42 -11.25 -9.26
C PHE A 29 18.82 -12.67 -9.13
N ASN A 30 19.29 -13.61 -9.94
CA ASN A 30 19.07 -15.03 -9.71
C ASN A 30 20.18 -15.57 -8.81
N THR A 31 20.40 -14.90 -7.68
CA THR A 31 21.11 -15.50 -6.56
C THR A 31 20.13 -16.48 -5.94
N ILE A 32 20.53 -17.75 -5.78
CA ILE A 32 19.75 -18.77 -5.08
C ILE A 32 19.54 -18.27 -3.65
N THR A 33 18.44 -17.55 -3.44
CA THR A 33 18.05 -17.01 -2.14
C THR A 33 17.31 -18.12 -1.42
N THR A 34 17.78 -18.45 -0.21
CA THR A 34 17.07 -19.38 0.65
C THR A 34 15.65 -18.87 0.89
N PRO A 35 14.67 -19.76 1.14
CA PRO A 35 13.32 -19.33 1.51
C PRO A 35 13.33 -18.29 2.63
N GLU A 36 14.23 -18.46 3.61
CA GLU A 36 14.42 -17.52 4.71
C GLU A 36 14.88 -16.13 4.26
N GLN A 37 15.81 -16.08 3.30
CA GLN A 37 16.29 -14.82 2.73
C GLN A 37 15.20 -14.12 1.91
N LYS A 38 14.34 -14.88 1.22
CA LYS A 38 13.19 -14.32 0.49
C LYS A 38 12.18 -13.71 1.46
N THR A 39 11.83 -14.41 2.54
CA THR A 39 10.94 -13.88 3.59
C THR A 39 11.53 -12.63 4.23
N CYS A 40 12.84 -12.64 4.54
CA CYS A 40 13.53 -11.48 5.08
C CYS A 40 13.44 -10.28 4.13
N SER A 41 13.73 -10.46 2.83
CA SER A 41 13.65 -9.37 1.85
C SER A 41 12.23 -8.82 1.72
N LEU A 42 11.22 -9.71 1.74
CA LEU A 42 9.81 -9.31 1.68
C LEU A 42 9.41 -8.47 2.90
N LEU A 43 9.82 -8.87 4.11
CA LEU A 43 9.61 -8.09 5.34
C LEU A 43 10.23 -6.69 5.23
N VAL A 44 11.49 -6.59 4.79
CA VAL A 44 12.17 -5.29 4.60
C VAL A 44 11.40 -4.40 3.62
N GLU A 45 10.92 -4.96 2.52
CA GLU A 45 10.17 -4.21 1.51
C GLU A 45 8.85 -3.70 2.09
N LYS A 46 8.09 -4.57 2.75
CA LYS A 46 6.80 -4.22 3.37
C LYS A 46 6.97 -3.20 4.50
N ASP A 47 8.02 -3.31 5.30
CA ASP A 47 8.36 -2.33 6.34
C ASP A 47 8.79 -0.98 5.77
N ALA A 48 9.46 -0.97 4.62
CA ALA A 48 9.79 0.26 3.92
C ALA A 48 8.52 0.94 3.36
N GLN A 49 7.57 0.16 2.83
CA GLN A 49 6.27 0.65 2.36
C GLN A 49 5.46 1.24 3.52
N TRP A 50 5.34 0.49 4.62
CA TRP A 50 4.65 0.94 5.82
C TRP A 50 5.23 2.25 6.34
N ARG A 51 6.56 2.34 6.49
CA ARG A 51 7.23 3.58 6.95
C ARG A 51 7.03 4.76 6.01
N ARG A 52 6.86 4.52 4.70
CA ARG A 52 6.56 5.59 3.74
C ARG A 52 5.14 6.12 3.96
N LEU A 53 4.16 5.22 4.07
CA LEU A 53 2.76 5.58 4.28
C LEU A 53 2.57 6.26 5.64
N ASP A 54 3.25 5.79 6.69
CA ASP A 54 3.19 6.41 8.01
C ASP A 54 3.66 7.87 7.97
N ARG A 55 4.78 8.16 7.27
CA ARG A 55 5.23 9.55 7.07
C ARG A 55 4.24 10.38 6.28
N GLU A 56 3.62 9.80 5.25
CA GLU A 56 2.62 10.48 4.43
C GLU A 56 1.35 10.79 5.24
N LEU A 57 0.86 9.83 6.02
CA LEU A 57 -0.26 10.00 6.95
C LEU A 57 0.00 11.15 7.92
N HIS A 58 1.18 11.18 8.56
CA HIS A 58 1.56 12.27 9.45
C HIS A 58 1.65 13.63 8.72
N SER A 59 2.05 13.65 7.45
CA SER A 59 2.04 14.87 6.63
C SER A 59 0.62 15.35 6.38
N HIS A 60 -0.30 14.46 5.99
CA HIS A 60 -1.70 14.80 5.75
C HIS A 60 -2.38 15.32 7.02
N ILE A 61 -2.10 14.72 8.19
CA ILE A 61 -2.61 15.19 9.48
C ILE A 61 -2.17 16.63 9.75
N LYS A 62 -0.87 16.95 9.60
CA LYS A 62 -0.34 18.30 9.79
C LYS A 62 -0.95 19.31 8.81
N ASP A 63 -1.16 18.91 7.57
CA ASP A 63 -1.76 19.76 6.54
C ASP A 63 -3.24 20.05 6.84
N LEU A 64 -3.99 19.04 7.31
CA LEU A 64 -5.38 19.19 7.76
C LEU A 64 -5.48 20.13 8.96
N GLU A 65 -4.61 19.96 9.96
CA GLU A 65 -4.54 20.87 11.12
C GLU A 65 -4.28 22.31 10.69
N ARG A 66 -3.36 22.53 9.74
CA ARG A 66 -3.10 23.86 9.18
C ARG A 66 -4.35 24.43 8.51
N LEU A 67 -5.04 23.67 7.67
CA LEU A 67 -6.26 24.13 6.99
C LEU A 67 -7.39 24.44 7.99
N HIS A 68 -7.52 23.66 9.06
CA HIS A 68 -8.49 23.92 10.12
C HIS A 68 -8.16 25.22 10.84
N ASN A 69 -6.88 25.45 11.17
CA ASN A 69 -6.42 26.65 11.87
C ASN A 69 -6.55 27.93 11.02
N THR A 70 -6.48 27.83 9.69
CA THR A 70 -6.73 28.96 8.78
C THR A 70 -8.21 29.18 8.45
N GLY A 71 -9.12 28.40 9.05
CA GLY A 71 -10.57 28.49 8.80
C GLY A 71 -11.02 27.84 7.48
N GLN A 72 -10.16 27.06 6.82
CA GLN A 72 -10.40 26.39 5.55
C GLN A 72 -10.82 24.92 5.70
N GLY A 73 -11.36 24.53 6.86
CA GLY A 73 -11.75 23.15 7.16
C GLY A 73 -12.86 22.57 6.27
N ASN A 74 -13.58 23.41 5.53
CA ASN A 74 -14.57 22.97 4.53
C ASN A 74 -14.11 23.22 3.09
N SER A 75 -12.84 23.56 2.88
CA SER A 75 -12.31 23.75 1.53
C SER A 75 -12.27 22.42 0.76
N PRO A 76 -12.37 22.44 -0.57
CA PRO A 76 -12.16 21.25 -1.40
C PRO A 76 -10.82 20.57 -1.12
N ALA A 77 -9.78 21.35 -0.81
CA ALA A 77 -8.47 20.85 -0.41
C ALA A 77 -8.52 20.04 0.89
N CYS A 78 -9.25 20.52 1.91
CA CYS A 78 -9.44 19.79 3.16
C CYS A 78 -10.17 18.47 2.96
N ILE A 79 -11.23 18.47 2.13
CA ILE A 79 -12.00 17.25 1.82
C ILE A 79 -11.10 16.23 1.10
N GLN A 80 -10.34 16.66 0.09
CA GLN A 80 -9.41 15.78 -0.62
C GLN A 80 -8.32 15.22 0.28
N LEU A 81 -7.70 16.05 1.13
CA LEU A 81 -6.70 15.60 2.09
C LEU A 81 -7.27 14.62 3.11
N THR A 82 -8.52 14.81 3.52
CA THR A 82 -9.21 13.88 4.43
C THR A 82 -9.41 12.52 3.78
N MET A 83 -9.76 12.47 2.49
CA MET A 83 -9.86 11.21 1.73
C MET A 83 -8.48 10.54 1.61
N LYS A 84 -7.45 11.27 1.21
CA LYS A 84 -6.07 10.72 1.13
C LYS A 84 -5.56 10.21 2.46
N ARG A 85 -5.86 10.92 3.56
CA ARG A 85 -5.54 10.47 4.92
C ARG A 85 -6.15 9.10 5.20
N ARG A 86 -7.44 8.91 4.85
CA ARG A 86 -8.13 7.62 5.00
C ARG A 86 -7.48 6.55 4.14
N ASP A 87 -7.20 6.83 2.86
CA ASP A 87 -6.56 5.87 1.96
C ASP A 87 -5.19 5.41 2.50
N CYS A 88 -4.41 6.31 3.12
CA CYS A 88 -3.18 5.94 3.81
C CYS A 88 -3.42 5.04 5.02
N GLN A 89 -4.45 5.33 5.84
CA GLN A 89 -4.80 4.50 7.00
C GLN A 89 -5.21 3.08 6.57
N ASP A 90 -6.10 2.98 5.58
CA ASP A 90 -6.57 1.69 5.05
C ASP A 90 -5.41 0.86 4.48
N MET A 91 -4.46 1.51 3.79
CA MET A 91 -3.28 0.84 3.26
C MET A 91 -2.28 0.41 4.35
N ILE A 92 -2.14 1.23 5.41
CA ILE A 92 -1.32 0.87 6.58
C ILE A 92 -1.89 -0.38 7.25
N GLU A 93 -3.20 -0.42 7.50
CA GLU A 93 -3.88 -1.58 8.10
C GLU A 93 -3.68 -2.83 7.24
N PHE A 94 -3.85 -2.71 5.92
CA PHE A 94 -3.59 -3.82 4.99
C PHE A 94 -2.13 -4.33 5.06
N LEU A 95 -1.15 -3.43 5.15
CA LEU A 95 0.26 -3.81 5.27
C LEU A 95 0.57 -4.43 6.64
N GLU A 96 -0.04 -3.94 7.72
CA GLU A 96 0.10 -4.52 9.05
C GLU A 96 -0.43 -5.97 9.07
N ASP A 97 -1.57 -6.23 8.44
CA ASP A 97 -2.12 -7.58 8.27
C ASP A 97 -1.20 -8.47 7.41
N GLU A 98 -0.64 -7.94 6.32
CA GLU A 98 0.31 -8.68 5.50
C GLU A 98 1.58 -9.03 6.28
N LEU A 99 2.15 -8.08 7.00
CA LEU A 99 3.33 -8.28 7.84
C LEU A 99 3.04 -9.30 8.95
N LEU A 100 1.85 -9.26 9.55
CA LEU A 100 1.42 -10.24 10.54
C LEU A 100 1.34 -11.65 9.95
N ARG A 101 0.85 -11.80 8.71
CA ARG A 101 0.77 -13.10 8.00
C ARG A 101 2.13 -13.66 7.58
N ILE A 102 3.11 -12.81 7.30
CA ILE A 102 4.48 -13.25 6.92
C ILE A 102 5.23 -13.80 8.16
N GLU A 103 4.73 -13.52 9.36
CA GLU A 103 5.35 -13.86 10.64
C GLU A 103 6.74 -13.22 10.84
N SER A 104 7.43 -13.63 11.92
CA SER A 104 8.75 -13.12 12.26
C SER A 104 9.80 -13.55 11.22
N CYS A 105 10.84 -12.71 11.05
CA CYS A 105 11.94 -13.05 10.17
C CYS A 105 12.57 -14.41 10.56
N PRO A 106 12.60 -15.41 9.65
CA PRO A 106 13.12 -16.74 9.97
C PRO A 106 14.64 -16.75 10.14
N ASN A 107 15.33 -15.73 9.61
CA ASN A 107 16.76 -15.57 9.81
C ASN A 107 17.05 -15.01 11.20
N SER A 108 17.44 -15.89 12.12
CA SER A 108 17.81 -15.54 13.50
C SER A 108 18.98 -14.57 13.61
N GLN A 109 19.82 -14.44 12.58
CA GLN A 109 20.92 -13.47 12.51
C GLN A 109 20.53 -12.17 11.79
N CYS A 110 19.25 -11.98 11.46
CA CYS A 110 18.78 -10.77 10.80
C CYS A 110 18.87 -9.56 11.72
N LEU A 111 19.85 -8.69 11.48
CA LEU A 111 20.04 -7.45 12.24
C LEU A 111 18.90 -6.43 12.03
N VAL A 112 18.12 -6.56 10.96
CA VAL A 112 17.03 -5.62 10.64
C VAL A 112 15.78 -5.90 11.48
N HIS A 113 15.39 -7.18 11.61
CA HIS A 113 14.14 -7.56 12.28
C HIS A 113 14.34 -8.19 13.67
N GLN A 114 15.59 -8.39 14.14
CA GLN A 114 15.85 -8.87 15.50
C GLN A 114 15.26 -7.94 16.59
N THR A 115 15.15 -6.65 16.29
CA THR A 115 14.68 -5.62 17.24
C THR A 115 13.16 -5.40 17.20
N GLU A 116 12.46 -5.98 16.21
CA GLU A 116 11.05 -5.65 15.90
C GLU A 116 10.02 -6.52 16.61
N LYS A 117 10.31 -7.00 17.82
CA LYS A 117 9.27 -7.56 18.71
C LYS A 117 8.32 -6.51 19.29
N GLN A 118 8.47 -5.24 18.90
CA GLN A 118 7.65 -4.15 19.40
C GLN A 118 6.42 -3.98 18.49
N VAL A 119 5.26 -4.31 19.05
CA VAL A 119 3.95 -4.21 18.39
C VAL A 119 3.78 -2.84 17.75
N ARG A 120 3.62 -2.81 16.42
CA ARG A 120 3.38 -1.61 15.61
C ARG A 120 1.93 -1.16 15.82
N SER A 121 1.62 -0.62 17.00
CA SER A 121 0.29 -0.09 17.26
C SER A 121 0.23 1.36 16.79
N THR A 122 -0.30 1.58 15.60
CA THR A 122 -0.68 2.92 15.13
C THR A 122 -2.20 3.13 15.24
N ARG A 123 -2.79 2.75 16.37
CA ARG A 123 -4.13 3.26 16.69
C ARG A 123 -3.99 4.72 17.09
N SER A 124 -3.93 5.61 16.10
CA SER A 124 -4.10 7.04 16.31
C SER A 124 -5.43 7.24 17.02
N ASP A 125 -5.40 7.75 18.25
CA ASP A 125 -6.59 8.09 19.02
C ASP A 125 -7.54 8.95 18.17
N GLU A 126 -8.68 8.38 17.76
CA GLU A 126 -9.78 9.08 17.08
C GLU A 126 -10.46 10.16 17.97
N ALA A 127 -9.81 10.59 19.05
CA ALA A 127 -10.44 11.35 20.11
C ALA A 127 -10.65 12.86 19.81
N ASN A 128 -10.23 13.40 18.66
CA ASN A 128 -10.19 14.87 18.48
C ASN A 128 -10.76 15.46 17.18
N PHE A 129 -11.58 14.73 16.40
CA PHE A 129 -12.42 15.42 15.40
C PHE A 129 -13.63 16.07 16.08
N LYS A 130 -13.41 17.21 16.75
CA LYS A 130 -14.51 18.08 17.18
C LYS A 130 -15.16 18.69 15.94
N THR A 131 -16.34 18.18 15.59
CA THR A 131 -17.26 18.84 14.66
C THR A 131 -17.68 20.18 15.26
N VAL A 132 -17.05 21.26 14.83
CA VAL A 132 -17.41 22.61 15.27
C VAL A 132 -18.73 22.98 14.58
N SER A 133 -19.80 23.14 15.35
CA SER A 133 -21.10 23.56 14.82
C SER A 133 -20.99 24.92 14.12
N PRO A 134 -21.66 25.13 12.97
CA PRO A 134 -21.63 26.42 12.29
C PRO A 134 -22.22 27.50 13.21
N LYS A 135 -21.43 28.54 13.50
CA LYS A 135 -21.92 29.74 14.19
C LYS A 135 -23.00 30.40 13.33
N LYS A 136 -24.16 30.61 13.96
CA LYS A 136 -25.40 31.20 13.38
C LYS A 136 -25.08 32.36 12.42
N ALA A 137 -25.51 32.22 11.16
CA ALA A 137 -25.46 33.30 10.18
C ALA A 137 -26.24 34.53 10.68
N ALA A 138 -25.67 35.72 10.49
CA ALA A 138 -26.30 36.98 10.87
C ALA A 138 -27.63 37.18 10.10
N LYS A 139 -28.70 37.54 10.82
CA LYS A 139 -30.00 37.90 10.23
C LYS A 139 -29.84 39.16 9.39
N ILE A 140 -29.98 39.03 8.08
CA ILE A 140 -30.11 40.16 7.17
C ILE A 140 -31.52 40.73 7.36
N LYS A 141 -31.64 41.93 7.96
CA LYS A 141 -32.90 42.69 7.93
C LYS A 141 -33.05 43.30 6.54
N LYS A 142 -34.07 42.86 5.79
CA LYS A 142 -34.51 43.59 4.60
C LYS A 142 -35.20 44.88 5.05
N THR A 143 -34.77 46.00 4.49
CA THR A 143 -35.47 47.29 4.56
C THR A 143 -36.43 47.37 3.37
#